data_AF-A0AAP9WFP6-F1
#
_entry.id   AF-A0AAP9WFP6-F1
#
_cell.length_a   1.000
_cell.length_b   1.000
_cell.length_c   1.000
_cell.angle_alpha   90.00
_cell.angle_beta   90.00
_cell.angle_gamma   90.00
#
_symmetry.space_group_name_H-M   'P 1'
#
loop_
_entity.id
_entity.type
_entity.pdbx_description
1 polymer ?
#
loop_
_entity_poly.entity_id
_entity_poly.type
_entity_poly.pdbx_seq_one_letter_code
_entity_poly.pdbx_strand_id
1 'polypeptide(L)'
;MILRTHGTLLIAMGFAMSIISTLGLFGIGPYSFLNNHNLGHVGLIQAYLLAGLTGIVLWMGSYQEGNKKKWNRIGALFHLFILVVYIFHWNFFATLPNGEATRSMGVTFHIVFLVLEVWASLFSK
;
A
#
# COMPACT_ATOMS: atom_id res chain seq x y z
N MET A 1 -19.70 2.28 1.43
CA MET A 1 -19.31 1.71 0.12
C MET A 1 -17.83 1.92 -0.13
N ILE A 2 -17.33 3.17 -0.17
CA ILE A 2 -15.91 3.51 -0.39
C ILE A 2 -14.97 2.69 0.49
N LEU A 3 -15.14 2.77 1.82
CA LEU A 3 -14.28 2.07 2.78
C LEU A 3 -14.27 0.54 2.60
N ARG A 4 -15.41 -0.05 2.18
CA ARG A 4 -15.51 -1.48 1.92
C ARG A 4 -14.76 -1.86 0.64
N THR A 5 -14.95 -1.08 -0.43
CA THR A 5 -14.23 -1.27 -1.69
C THR A 5 -12.73 -1.11 -1.50
N HIS A 6 -12.31 -0.06 -0.81
CA HIS A 6 -10.90 0.16 -0.50
C HIS A 6 -10.33 -0.96 0.36
N GLY A 7 -11.01 -1.35 1.45
CA GLY A 7 -10.60 -2.48 2.28
C GLY A 7 -10.41 -3.76 1.46
N THR A 8 -11.36 -4.10 0.58
CA THR A 8 -11.25 -5.26 -0.32
C THR A 8 -10.07 -5.14 -1.28
N LEU A 9 -9.85 -3.98 -1.90
CA LEU A 9 -8.72 -3.76 -2.80
C LEU A 9 -7.39 -3.91 -2.05
N LEU A 10 -7.29 -3.35 -0.85
CA LEU A 10 -6.08 -3.38 -0.05
C LEU A 10 -5.77 -4.79 0.46
N ILE A 11 -6.78 -5.59 0.80
CA ILE A 11 -6.64 -7.03 1.06
C ILE A 11 -6.07 -7.73 -0.16
N ALA A 12 -6.74 -7.62 -1.31
CA ALA A 12 -6.35 -8.32 -2.52
C ALA A 12 -4.95 -7.95 -2.98
N MET A 13 -4.64 -6.65 -3.01
CA MET A 13 -3.32 -6.14 -3.39
C MET A 13 -2.25 -6.52 -2.36
N GLY A 14 -2.52 -6.44 -1.06
CA GLY A 14 -1.57 -6.83 -0.03
C GLY A 14 -1.11 -8.28 -0.19
N PHE A 15 -2.05 -9.22 -0.40
CA PHE A 15 -1.69 -10.62 -0.64
C PHE A 15 -1.02 -10.84 -1.99
N ALA A 16 -1.54 -10.24 -3.07
CA ALA A 16 -0.96 -10.39 -4.41
C ALA A 16 0.48 -9.85 -4.46
N MET A 17 0.73 -8.68 -3.89
CA MET A 17 2.05 -8.06 -3.86
C MET A 17 3.03 -8.80 -2.94
N SER A 18 2.54 -9.41 -1.86
CA SER A 18 3.34 -10.32 -1.04
C SER A 18 3.85 -11.50 -1.87
N ILE A 19 2.98 -12.13 -2.67
CA ILE A 19 3.36 -13.23 -3.57
C ILE A 19 4.36 -12.74 -4.63
N ILE A 20 4.09 -11.60 -5.28
CA ILE A 20 4.98 -11.02 -6.30
C ILE A 20 6.35 -10.69 -5.71
N SER A 21 6.42 -10.18 -4.48
CA SER A 21 7.69 -9.95 -3.78
C SER A 21 8.45 -11.24 -3.53
N THR A 22 7.77 -12.31 -3.10
CA THR A 22 8.39 -13.63 -2.89
C THR A 22 8.91 -14.22 -4.20
N LEU A 23 8.16 -14.09 -5.31
CA LEU A 23 8.65 -14.50 -6.63
C LEU A 23 9.91 -13.74 -7.07
N GLY A 24 10.02 -12.48 -6.63
CA GLY A 24 11.22 -11.66 -6.83
C GLY A 24 12.50 -12.26 -6.26
N LEU A 25 12.43 -13.02 -5.15
CA LEU A 25 13.58 -13.76 -4.61
C LEU A 25 14.12 -14.82 -5.59
N PHE A 26 13.26 -15.37 -6.44
CA PHE A 26 13.64 -16.32 -7.48
C PHE A 26 14.02 -15.64 -8.79
N GLY A 27 14.16 -14.31 -8.79
CA GLY A 27 14.47 -13.51 -9.99
C GLY A 27 13.29 -13.33 -10.95
N ILE A 28 12.05 -13.55 -10.50
CA ILE A 28 10.87 -13.54 -11.36
C ILE A 28 10.08 -12.24 -11.18
N GLY A 29 9.66 -11.63 -12.30
CA GLY A 29 8.72 -10.51 -12.31
C GLY A 29 9.32 -9.15 -11.98
N PRO A 30 8.49 -8.14 -11.65
CA PRO A 30 8.92 -6.74 -11.51
C PRO A 30 9.85 -6.49 -10.31
N TYR A 31 9.93 -7.44 -9.38
CA TYR A 31 10.80 -7.39 -8.21
C TYR A 31 11.97 -8.37 -8.29
N SER A 32 12.39 -8.76 -9.49
CA SER A 32 13.54 -9.67 -9.70
C SER A 32 14.85 -9.16 -9.08
N PHE A 33 14.98 -7.85 -8.85
CA PHE A 33 16.12 -7.28 -8.11
C PHE A 33 16.25 -7.85 -6.69
N LEU A 34 15.15 -8.36 -6.10
CA LEU A 34 15.16 -8.93 -4.76
C LEU A 34 15.97 -10.23 -4.64
N ASN A 35 16.29 -10.91 -5.74
CA ASN A 35 17.16 -12.10 -5.75
C ASN A 35 18.52 -11.84 -5.06
N ASN A 36 19.03 -10.61 -5.12
CA ASN A 36 20.27 -10.21 -4.45
C ASN A 36 20.03 -9.31 -3.20
N HIS A 37 18.78 -9.11 -2.78
CA HIS A 37 18.40 -8.14 -1.75
C HIS A 37 17.38 -8.71 -0.75
N ASN A 38 17.78 -9.74 0.01
CA ASN A 38 16.93 -10.43 0.98
C ASN A 38 16.27 -9.50 2.01
N LEU A 39 16.99 -8.50 2.53
CA LEU A 39 16.40 -7.51 3.46
C LEU A 39 15.33 -6.65 2.78
N GLY A 40 15.52 -6.33 1.50
CA GLY A 40 14.50 -5.64 0.70
C GLY A 40 13.22 -6.46 0.60
N HIS A 41 13.34 -7.78 0.42
CA HIS A 41 12.18 -8.67 0.40
C HIS A 41 11.49 -8.72 1.76
N VAL A 42 12.23 -8.87 2.86
CA VAL A 42 11.67 -8.88 4.22
C VAL A 42 10.87 -7.60 4.49
N GLY A 43 11.41 -6.43 4.11
CA GLY A 43 10.70 -5.16 4.27
C GLY A 43 9.43 -5.08 3.41
N LEU A 44 9.49 -5.51 2.14
CA LEU A 44 8.35 -5.48 1.23
C LEU A 44 7.24 -6.45 1.65
N ILE A 45 7.56 -7.69 2.00
CA ILE A 45 6.54 -8.65 2.44
C ILE A 45 5.87 -8.20 3.74
N GLN A 46 6.62 -7.63 4.69
CA GLN A 46 6.05 -7.02 5.89
C GLN A 46 5.09 -5.88 5.55
N ALA A 47 5.50 -4.96 4.66
CA ALA A 47 4.66 -3.84 4.25
C ALA A 47 3.38 -4.29 3.54
N TYR A 48 3.46 -5.30 2.65
CA TYR A 48 2.30 -5.81 1.91
C TYR A 48 1.33 -6.61 2.78
N LEU A 49 1.83 -7.40 3.73
CA LEU A 49 0.98 -8.10 4.70
C LEU A 49 0.31 -7.11 5.66
N LEU A 50 1.02 -6.06 6.10
CA LEU A 50 0.43 -4.97 6.89
C LEU A 50 -0.61 -4.18 6.10
N ALA A 51 -0.41 -3.99 4.79
CA ALA A 51 -1.44 -3.43 3.92
C ALA A 51 -2.68 -4.34 3.87
N GLY A 52 -2.49 -5.65 3.69
CA GLY A 52 -3.58 -6.62 3.73
C GLY A 52 -4.37 -6.59 5.05
N LEU A 53 -3.66 -6.58 6.19
CA LEU A 53 -4.25 -6.44 7.52
C LEU A 53 -5.01 -5.12 7.67
N THR A 54 -4.42 -4.02 7.22
CA THR A 54 -5.09 -2.71 7.21
C THR A 54 -6.38 -2.77 6.39
N GLY A 55 -6.35 -3.47 5.24
CA GLY A 55 -7.53 -3.70 4.41
C GLY A 55 -8.63 -4.44 5.16
N ILE A 56 -8.30 -5.46 5.95
CA ILE A 56 -9.25 -6.18 6.82
C ILE A 56 -9.85 -5.22 7.86
N VAL A 57 -9.01 -4.42 8.52
CA VAL A 57 -9.45 -3.44 9.53
C VAL A 57 -10.41 -2.42 8.91
N LEU A 58 -10.10 -1.87 7.73
CA LEU A 58 -10.98 -0.94 7.02
C LEU A 58 -12.28 -1.62 6.58
N TRP A 59 -12.20 -2.85 6.08
CA TRP A 59 -13.37 -3.63 5.67
C TRP A 59 -14.30 -3.87 6.85
N MET A 60 -13.79 -4.28 8.02
CA MET A 60 -14.56 -4.40 9.26
C MET A 60 -15.13 -3.06 9.72
N GLY A 61 -14.31 -2.00 9.70
CA GLY A 61 -14.73 -0.64 10.03
C GLY A 61 -15.86 -0.11 9.14
N SER A 62 -16.00 -0.64 7.92
CA SER A 62 -17.08 -0.26 7.00
C SER A 62 -18.48 -0.64 7.47
N TYR A 63 -18.59 -1.61 8.39
CA TYR A 63 -19.84 -2.04 9.01
C TYR A 63 -20.20 -1.23 10.27
N GLN A 64 -19.33 -0.34 10.75
CA GLN A 64 -19.61 0.49 11.92
C GLN A 64 -20.38 1.75 11.54
N GLU A 65 -21.67 1.78 11.84
CA GLU A 65 -22.53 2.95 11.60
C GLU A 65 -22.10 4.15 12.46
N GLY A 66 -22.19 5.36 11.90
CA GLY A 66 -21.80 6.63 12.54
C GLY A 66 -20.29 6.87 12.71
N ASN A 67 -19.43 5.87 12.50
CA ASN A 67 -17.98 5.96 12.77
C ASN A 67 -17.09 5.85 11.51
N LYS A 68 -17.66 5.86 10.30
CA LYS A 68 -16.91 5.66 9.05
C LYS A 68 -15.81 6.71 8.82
N LYS A 69 -16.02 7.95 9.28
CA LYS A 69 -15.00 9.02 9.22
C LYS A 69 -13.69 8.62 9.89
N LYS A 70 -13.75 7.99 11.07
CA LYS A 70 -12.57 7.53 11.81
C LYS A 70 -11.77 6.55 10.98
N TRP A 71 -12.44 5.57 10.37
CA TRP A 71 -11.79 4.54 9.58
C TRP A 71 -11.18 5.10 8.29
N ASN A 72 -11.83 6.05 7.63
CA ASN A 72 -11.21 6.73 6.49
C ASN A 72 -9.94 7.52 6.89
N ARG A 73 -9.89 8.10 8.11
CA ARG A 73 -8.65 8.72 8.61
C ARG A 73 -7.52 7.71 8.79
N ILE A 74 -7.83 6.50 9.25
CA ILE A 74 -6.84 5.41 9.33
C ILE A 74 -6.35 5.04 7.94
N GLY A 75 -7.25 4.93 6.95
CA GLY A 75 -6.88 4.73 5.55
C GLY A 75 -5.96 5.85 5.02
N ALA A 76 -6.30 7.11 5.24
CA ALA A 76 -5.47 8.25 4.86
C ALA A 76 -4.08 8.19 5.51
N LEU A 77 -4.00 7.93 6.82
CA LEU A 77 -2.72 7.79 7.53
C LEU A 77 -1.87 6.66 6.99
N PHE A 78 -2.49 5.52 6.64
CA PHE A 78 -1.78 4.41 5.98
C PHE A 78 -1.11 4.87 4.69
N HIS A 79 -1.82 5.55 3.77
CA HIS A 79 -1.21 6.03 2.53
C HIS A 79 -0.15 7.11 2.77
N LEU A 80 -0.38 8.00 3.73
CA LEU A 80 0.59 9.04 4.10
C LEU A 80 1.92 8.42 4.59
N PHE A 81 1.87 7.42 5.47
CA PHE A 81 3.08 6.78 5.98
C PHE A 81 3.84 6.01 4.90
N ILE A 82 3.14 5.41 3.93
CA ILE A 82 3.83 4.81 2.78
C ILE A 82 4.48 5.88 1.89
N LEU A 83 3.84 7.04 1.71
CA LEU A 83 4.46 8.15 0.95
C LEU A 83 5.75 8.67 1.59
N VAL A 84 5.87 8.63 2.93
CA VAL A 84 7.13 8.98 3.61
C VAL A 84 8.29 8.09 3.13
N VAL A 85 8.06 6.80 2.91
CA VAL A 85 9.09 5.88 2.37
C VAL A 85 9.56 6.34 1.00
N TYR A 86 8.64 6.71 0.10
CA TYR A 86 9.00 7.18 -1.24
C TYR A 86 9.78 8.51 -1.22
N ILE A 87 9.45 9.41 -0.29
CA ILE A 87 10.14 10.69 -0.14
C ILE A 87 11.57 10.46 0.40
N PHE A 88 11.71 9.66 1.46
CA PHE A 88 13.01 9.44 2.12
C PHE A 88 13.96 8.61 1.24
N HIS A 89 13.42 7.67 0.48
CA HIS A 89 14.20 6.78 -0.37
C HIS A 89 14.09 7.16 -1.85
N TRP A 90 13.79 8.42 -2.17
CA TRP A 90 13.55 8.88 -3.54
C TRP A 90 14.64 8.46 -4.54
N ASN A 91 15.90 8.65 -4.15
CA ASN A 91 17.07 8.36 -4.98
C ASN A 91 17.42 6.87 -5.03
N PHE A 92 17.03 6.08 -4.03
CA PHE A 92 17.25 4.63 -4.03
C PHE A 92 16.50 3.95 -5.17
N PHE A 93 15.30 4.42 -5.50
CA PHE A 93 14.56 3.87 -6.64
C PHE A 93 15.26 4.07 -7.99
N ALA A 94 16.07 5.12 -8.16
CA ALA A 94 16.82 5.33 -9.39
C ALA A 94 17.97 4.32 -9.56
N THR A 95 18.39 3.64 -8.49
CA THR A 95 19.46 2.63 -8.55
C THR A 95 18.95 1.22 -8.84
N LEU A 96 17.63 1.03 -8.92
CA LEU A 96 17.02 -0.29 -9.14
C LEU A 96 16.56 -0.45 -10.60
N PRO A 97 16.60 -1.68 -11.15
CA PRO A 97 15.95 -2.00 -12.42
C PRO A 97 14.47 -1.61 -12.39
N ASN A 98 14.02 -0.79 -13.35
CA ASN A 98 12.65 -0.24 -13.42
C ASN A 98 12.21 0.57 -12.18
N GLY A 99 13.13 0.93 -11.28
CA GLY A 99 12.76 1.49 -9.99
C GLY A 99 12.11 2.87 -10.08
N GLU A 100 12.44 3.69 -11.08
CA GLU A 100 11.74 4.97 -11.31
C GLU A 100 10.28 4.79 -11.70
N ALA A 101 9.97 3.76 -12.50
CA ALA A 101 8.59 3.42 -12.85
C ALA A 101 7.86 2.88 -11.61
N THR A 102 8.49 1.99 -10.84
CA THR A 102 7.96 1.49 -9.56
C THR A 102 7.66 2.64 -8.59
N ARG A 103 8.58 3.60 -8.45
CA ARG A 103 8.40 4.81 -7.64
C ARG A 103 7.22 5.62 -8.14
N SER A 104 7.18 5.95 -9.42
CA SER A 104 6.13 6.79 -10.01
C SER A 104 4.74 6.17 -9.86
N MET A 105 4.61 4.87 -10.12
CA MET A 105 3.35 4.14 -9.91
C MET A 105 2.95 4.12 -8.44
N GLY A 106 3.89 3.83 -7.54
CA GLY A 106 3.64 3.81 -6.10
C GLY A 106 3.19 5.16 -5.57
N VAL A 107 3.96 6.22 -5.84
CA VAL A 107 3.62 7.60 -5.44
C VAL A 107 2.24 8.00 -5.96
N THR A 108 1.97 7.76 -7.25
CA THR A 108 0.67 8.08 -7.85
C THR A 108 -0.46 7.33 -7.15
N PHE A 109 -0.31 6.02 -6.95
CA PHE A 109 -1.29 5.19 -6.27
C PHE A 109 -1.58 5.71 -4.86
N HIS A 110 -0.54 5.94 -4.06
CA HIS A 110 -0.73 6.38 -2.68
C HIS A 110 -1.28 7.81 -2.58
N ILE A 111 -0.93 8.74 -3.47
CA ILE A 111 -1.52 10.09 -3.50
C ILE A 111 -3.02 10.02 -3.84
N VAL A 112 -3.41 9.25 -4.86
CA VAL A 112 -4.81 9.14 -5.27
C VAL A 112 -5.66 8.62 -4.10
N PHE A 113 -5.24 7.53 -3.47
CA PHE A 113 -5.98 6.98 -2.35
C PHE A 113 -5.92 7.85 -1.10
N LEU A 114 -4.81 8.56 -0.83
CA LEU A 114 -4.76 9.54 0.24
C LEU A 114 -5.82 10.64 0.06
N VAL A 115 -5.93 11.20 -1.15
CA VAL A 115 -6.92 12.25 -1.45
C VAL A 115 -8.34 11.71 -1.29
N LEU A 116 -8.62 10.51 -1.81
CA LEU A 116 -9.93 9.86 -1.68
C LEU A 116 -10.31 9.60 -0.21
N GLU A 117 -9.36 9.14 0.60
CA GLU A 117 -9.57 8.85 2.02
C GLU A 117 -9.72 10.12 2.86
N VAL A 118 -8.94 11.17 2.56
CA VAL A 118 -9.11 12.49 3.19
C VAL A 118 -10.51 13.03 2.88
N TRP A 119 -10.92 13.00 1.61
CA TRP A 119 -12.26 13.40 1.22
C TRP A 119 -13.33 12.59 1.97
N ALA A 120 -13.22 11.26 1.96
CA ALA A 120 -14.15 10.38 2.64
C ALA A 120 -14.16 10.62 4.16
N SER A 121 -13.04 11.00 4.77
CA SER A 121 -12.94 11.31 6.20
C SER A 121 -13.71 12.56 6.62
N LEU A 122 -13.91 13.50 5.69
CA LEU A 122 -14.64 14.75 5.94
C LEU A 122 -16.14 14.56 5.70
N PHE A 123 -16.50 13.84 4.63
CA PHE A 123 -17.86 13.82 4.09
C PHE A 123 -18.64 12.51 4.27
N SER A 124 -18.02 11.41 4.72
CA SER A 124 -18.76 10.16 4.96
C SER A 124 -19.77 10.31 6.09
N LYS A 125 -20.98 9.78 5.88
CA LYS A 125 -22.02 9.63 6.91
C LYS A 125 -21.79 8.39 7.77
#